data_AF-A0A172YNQ8-F1
#
_entry.id   AF-A0A172YNQ8-F1
#
_cell.length_a   1.000
_cell.length_b   1.000
_cell.length_c   1.000
_cell.angle_alpha   90.00
_cell.angle_beta   90.00
_cell.angle_gamma   90.00
#
_symmetry.space_group_name_H-M   'P 1'
#
loop_
_entity.id
_entity.type
_entity.pdbx_description
1 polymer ?
#
loop_
_entity_poly.entity_id
_entity_poly.type
_entity_poly.pdbx_seq_one_letter_code
_entity_poly.pdbx_strand_id
1 'polypeptide(L)'
;MILSWSKLGLSLSMLISLSVHAVQLTQAEYDQFIDVQTKIVNETKPILDQSNPDTSASAQREAFCLRLKAYENIKATSEENINLNMAPMMKIVAESYLSRQQESLTNSGMTTSVFCASAKQTK
;
A
#
# COMPACT_ATOMS: atom_id res chain seq x y z
N MET A 1 -55.63 -39.68 15.24
CA MET A 1 -54.26 -39.79 14.69
C MET A 1 -54.11 -38.70 13.63
N ILE A 2 -53.21 -37.72 13.63
CA ILE A 2 -52.00 -37.37 14.39
C ILE A 2 -51.87 -35.82 14.30
N LEU A 3 -51.44 -35.14 15.38
CA LEU A 3 -50.99 -33.74 15.39
C LEU A 3 -49.62 -33.58 14.69
N SER A 4 -49.37 -32.46 13.99
CA SER A 4 -48.00 -31.91 13.80
C SER A 4 -48.10 -30.50 13.17
N TRP A 5 -48.03 -29.40 13.95
CA TRP A 5 -46.86 -28.66 14.45
C TRP A 5 -46.26 -27.64 13.45
N SER A 6 -46.53 -26.37 13.78
CA SER A 6 -45.93 -25.14 13.27
C SER A 6 -44.40 -25.16 13.32
N LYS A 7 -43.74 -24.59 12.30
CA LYS A 7 -42.40 -23.99 12.45
C LYS A 7 -42.29 -22.72 11.61
N LEU A 8 -42.44 -21.57 12.27
CA LEU A 8 -41.89 -20.30 11.80
C LEU A 8 -40.36 -20.45 11.75
N GLY A 9 -39.77 -20.38 10.57
CA GLY A 9 -38.33 -20.23 10.40
C GLY A 9 -37.95 -18.76 10.39
N LEU A 10 -37.69 -18.18 11.57
CA LEU A 10 -37.08 -16.86 11.68
C LEU A 10 -35.56 -17.03 11.48
N SER A 11 -35.07 -16.81 10.25
CA SER A 11 -33.63 -16.81 9.98
C SER A 11 -33.02 -15.48 10.43
N LEU A 12 -32.46 -15.46 11.64
CA LEU A 12 -31.65 -14.35 12.14
C LEU A 12 -30.25 -14.43 11.49
N SER A 13 -30.09 -13.80 10.33
CA SER A 13 -28.76 -13.60 9.73
C SER A 13 -28.02 -12.53 10.52
N MET A 14 -27.23 -12.96 11.52
CA MET A 14 -26.30 -12.10 12.23
C MET A 14 -25.14 -11.76 11.29
N LEU A 15 -25.22 -10.58 10.66
CA LEU A 15 -24.11 -9.99 9.93
C LEU A 15 -23.02 -9.66 10.95
N ILE A 16 -22.00 -10.51 11.06
CA ILE A 16 -20.78 -10.19 11.79
C ILE A 16 -20.05 -9.14 10.95
N SER A 17 -20.25 -7.87 11.28
CA SER A 17 -19.40 -6.79 10.81
C SER A 17 -18.01 -7.01 11.39
N LEU A 18 -17.11 -7.62 10.61
CA LEU A 18 -15.68 -7.58 10.91
C LEU A 18 -15.24 -6.13 10.75
N SER A 19 -15.24 -5.39 11.84
CA SER A 19 -14.56 -4.11 11.91
C SER A 19 -13.08 -4.38 11.65
N VAL A 20 -12.59 -4.03 10.45
CA VAL A 20 -11.16 -3.86 10.19
C VAL A 20 -10.73 -2.74 11.13
N HIS A 21 -10.20 -3.12 12.30
CA HIS A 21 -9.66 -2.15 13.24
C HIS A 21 -8.35 -1.66 12.63
N ALA A 22 -8.31 -0.38 12.26
CA ALA A 22 -7.10 0.31 11.85
C ALA A 22 -6.00 0.04 12.88
N VAL A 23 -4.80 -0.36 12.44
CA VAL A 23 -3.69 -0.61 13.35
C VAL A 23 -3.22 0.74 13.86
N GLN A 24 -3.58 1.06 15.10
CA GLN A 24 -3.15 2.28 15.79
C GLN A 24 -1.74 2.05 16.34
N LEU A 25 -0.77 2.72 15.72
CA LEU A 25 0.62 2.72 16.11
C LEU A 25 0.85 3.75 17.22
N THR A 26 1.84 3.48 18.06
CA THR A 26 2.49 4.52 18.86
C THR A 26 3.37 5.40 17.99
N GLN A 27 3.77 6.58 18.49
CA GLN A 27 4.67 7.47 17.74
C GLN A 27 5.98 6.77 17.38
N ALA A 28 6.58 6.00 18.31
CA ALA A 28 7.85 5.31 18.07
C ALA A 28 7.72 4.23 16.99
N GLU A 29 6.61 3.48 16.95
CA GLU A 29 6.36 2.49 15.91
C GLU A 29 6.12 3.14 14.55
N TYR A 30 5.43 4.28 14.52
CA TYR A 30 5.24 5.05 13.30
C TYR A 30 6.56 5.62 12.76
N ASP A 31 7.40 6.18 13.62
CA ASP A 31 8.72 6.70 13.25
C ASP A 31 9.59 5.56 12.68
N GLN A 32 9.62 4.41 13.35
CA GLN A 32 10.32 3.21 12.85
C GLN A 32 9.76 2.72 11.51
N PHE A 33 8.42 2.75 11.34
CA PHE A 33 7.80 2.42 10.06
C PHE A 33 8.26 3.37 8.95
N ILE A 34 8.29 4.68 9.19
CA ILE A 34 8.76 5.67 8.23
C ILE A 34 10.25 5.48 7.91
N ASP A 35 11.08 5.13 8.88
CA ASP A 35 12.49 4.82 8.65
C ASP A 35 12.67 3.63 7.71
N VAL A 36 11.89 2.56 7.90
CA VAL A 36 11.91 1.38 7.02
C VAL A 36 11.49 1.76 5.60
N GLN A 37 10.41 2.52 5.43
CA GLN A 37 9.97 2.93 4.09
C GLN A 37 10.96 3.89 3.42
N THR A 38 11.52 4.83 4.18
CA THR A 38 12.57 5.76 3.73
C THR A 38 13.82 5.00 3.25
N LYS A 39 14.21 3.94 3.95
CA LYS A 39 15.32 3.09 3.53
C LYS A 39 15.09 2.48 2.15
N ILE A 40 13.90 1.93 1.88
CA ILE A 40 13.54 1.39 0.56
C ILE A 40 13.62 2.48 -0.53
N VAL A 41 13.11 3.69 -0.24
CA VAL A 41 13.19 4.82 -1.18
C VAL A 41 14.64 5.18 -1.48
N ASN A 42 15.51 5.18 -0.48
CA ASN A 42 16.93 5.51 -0.63
C ASN A 42 17.71 4.43 -1.39
N GLU A 43 17.47 3.15 -1.10
CA GLU A 43 18.11 2.02 -1.78
C GLU A 43 17.76 1.96 -3.28
N THR A 44 16.58 2.46 -3.66
CA THR A 44 16.15 2.52 -5.06
C THR A 44 16.70 3.73 -5.82
N LYS A 45 17.25 4.76 -5.15
CA LYS A 45 17.78 5.98 -5.79
C LYS A 45 18.92 5.72 -6.78
N PRO A 46 19.99 4.98 -6.44
CA PRO A 46 21.09 4.76 -7.38
C PRO A 46 20.68 3.96 -8.62
N ILE A 47 19.56 3.22 -8.55
CA ILE A 47 19.05 2.42 -9.67
C ILE A 47 18.17 3.27 -10.60
N LEU A 48 17.33 4.15 -10.03
CA LEU A 48 16.30 4.88 -10.76
C LEU A 48 16.70 6.30 -11.14
N ASP A 49 17.48 6.97 -10.30
CA ASP A 49 17.70 8.42 -10.37
C ASP A 49 19.11 8.76 -10.87
N GLN A 50 20.04 7.80 -10.85
CA GLN A 50 21.39 7.96 -11.36
C GLN A 50 21.54 7.29 -12.72
N SER A 51 22.21 7.96 -13.66
CA SER A 51 22.55 7.37 -14.94
C SER A 51 23.66 6.34 -14.72
N ASN A 52 23.29 5.06 -14.69
CA ASN A 52 24.21 3.94 -14.68
C ASN A 52 23.92 3.07 -15.91
N PRO A 53 24.84 3.02 -16.90
CA PRO A 53 24.64 2.26 -18.13
C PRO A 53 24.56 0.75 -17.90
N ASP A 54 25.03 0.26 -16.74
CA ASP A 54 25.05 -1.17 -16.40
C ASP A 54 23.76 -1.65 -15.71
N THR A 55 22.85 -0.74 -15.35
CA THR A 55 21.59 -1.12 -14.70
C THR A 55 20.63 -1.71 -15.73
N SER A 56 20.26 -2.97 -15.55
CA SER A 56 19.29 -3.62 -16.43
C SER A 56 17.88 -3.01 -16.30
N ALA A 57 17.10 -3.08 -17.38
CA ALA A 57 15.69 -2.67 -17.35
C ALA A 57 14.87 -3.46 -16.31
N SER A 58 15.24 -4.72 -16.03
CA SER A 58 14.59 -5.50 -14.98
C SER A 58 14.87 -4.96 -13.58
N ALA A 59 16.11 -4.54 -13.30
CA ALA A 59 16.49 -3.94 -12.03
C ALA A 59 15.80 -2.57 -11.83
N GLN A 60 15.70 -1.76 -12.90
CA GLN A 60 14.94 -0.52 -12.86
C GLN A 60 13.46 -0.77 -12.55
N ARG A 61 12.83 -1.75 -13.22
CA ARG A 61 11.43 -2.10 -12.95
C ARG A 61 11.23 -2.56 -11.52
N GLU A 62 12.10 -3.43 -11.00
CA GLU A 62 12.02 -3.92 -9.63
C GLU A 62 12.17 -2.79 -8.61
N ALA A 63 13.19 -1.94 -8.76
CA ALA A 63 13.40 -0.78 -7.90
C ALA A 63 12.22 0.20 -7.96
N PHE A 64 11.66 0.44 -9.14
CA PHE A 64 10.48 1.28 -9.30
C PHE A 64 9.30 0.71 -8.52
N CYS A 65 9.01 -0.59 -8.67
CA CYS A 65 7.89 -1.23 -7.99
C CYS A 65 8.07 -1.28 -6.47
N LEU A 66 9.30 -1.48 -5.98
CA LEU A 66 9.62 -1.38 -4.55
C LEU A 66 9.35 0.02 -4.01
N ARG A 67 9.82 1.06 -4.71
CA ARG A 67 9.60 2.46 -4.31
C ARG A 67 8.12 2.83 -4.35
N LEU A 68 7.41 2.42 -5.40
CA LEU A 68 5.96 2.63 -5.52
C LEU A 68 5.24 2.00 -4.32
N LYS A 69 5.58 0.76 -3.98
CA LYS A 69 4.99 0.07 -2.84
C LYS A 69 5.29 0.74 -1.50
N ALA A 70 6.51 1.26 -1.32
CA ALA A 70 6.86 2.01 -0.12
C ALA A 70 5.96 3.24 0.07
N TYR A 71 5.70 3.99 -1.00
CA TYR A 71 4.78 5.13 -0.93
C TYR A 71 3.31 4.72 -0.75
N GLU A 72 2.85 3.61 -1.35
CA GLU A 72 1.51 3.07 -1.04
C GLU A 72 1.35 2.75 0.44
N ASN A 73 2.36 2.10 1.04
CA ASN A 73 2.37 1.78 2.46
C ASN A 73 2.37 3.06 3.31
N ILE A 74 3.24 4.04 3.00
CA ILE A 74 3.28 5.33 3.71
C ILE A 74 1.91 5.99 3.70
N LYS A 75 1.25 6.05 2.53
CA LYS A 75 -0.08 6.64 2.40
C LYS A 75 -1.08 5.94 3.33
N ALA A 76 -1.21 4.62 3.21
CA ALA A 76 -2.20 3.84 3.97
C ALA A 76 -1.96 3.94 5.48
N THR A 77 -0.73 3.68 5.94
CA THR A 77 -0.41 3.72 7.38
C THR A 77 -0.54 5.13 7.96
N SER A 78 -0.18 6.17 7.21
CA SER A 78 -0.34 7.57 7.67
C SER A 78 -1.79 8.03 7.70
N GLU A 79 -2.65 7.49 6.84
CA GLU A 79 -4.09 7.74 6.88
C GLU A 79 -4.74 7.08 8.10
N GLU A 80 -4.35 5.85 8.42
CA GLU A 80 -4.83 5.12 9.61
C GLU A 80 -4.34 5.76 10.94
N ASN A 81 -3.20 6.44 10.89
CA ASN A 81 -2.50 7.00 12.06
C ASN A 81 -2.40 8.54 12.00
N ILE A 82 -3.39 9.21 11.39
CA ILE A 82 -3.36 10.65 11.09
C ILE A 82 -3.12 11.56 12.30
N ASN A 83 -3.38 11.07 13.51
CA ASN A 83 -3.19 11.81 14.76
C ASN A 83 -1.74 11.84 15.25
N LEU A 84 -0.86 11.02 14.67
CA LEU A 84 0.57 10.99 15.02
C LEU A 84 1.31 12.15 14.35
N ASN A 85 2.42 12.55 14.96
CA ASN A 85 3.28 13.57 14.40
C ASN A 85 3.76 13.14 13.00
N MET A 86 3.83 14.09 12.08
CA MET A 86 4.22 13.91 10.67
C MET A 86 3.30 13.04 9.81
N ALA A 87 2.39 12.24 10.37
CA ALA A 87 1.50 11.38 9.59
C ALA A 87 0.68 12.14 8.52
N PRO A 88 0.04 13.29 8.82
CA PRO A 88 -0.64 14.07 7.79
C PRO A 88 0.29 14.52 6.65
N MET A 89 1.51 14.93 6.97
CA MET A 89 2.48 15.35 5.96
C MET A 89 2.93 14.16 5.10
N MET A 90 3.25 13.02 5.73
CA MET A 90 3.71 11.83 5.02
C MET A 90 2.64 11.26 4.10
N LYS A 91 1.35 11.33 4.50
CA LYS A 91 0.23 11.03 3.61
C LYS A 91 0.28 11.91 2.35
N ILE A 92 0.39 13.22 2.50
CA ILE A 92 0.43 14.18 1.37
C ILE A 92 1.63 13.90 0.46
N VAL A 93 2.81 13.67 1.04
CA VAL A 93 4.04 13.36 0.27
C VAL A 93 3.84 12.09 -0.56
N ALA A 94 3.31 11.04 0.06
CA ALA A 94 3.06 9.78 -0.61
C ALA A 94 2.00 9.93 -1.73
N GLU A 95 0.88 10.58 -1.45
CA GLU A 95 -0.16 10.85 -2.46
C GLU A 95 0.39 11.63 -3.65
N SER A 96 1.19 12.66 -3.39
CA SER A 96 1.82 13.46 -4.44
C SER A 96 2.74 12.61 -5.32
N TYR A 97 3.57 11.75 -4.73
CA TYR A 97 4.43 10.84 -5.50
C TYR A 97 3.61 9.85 -6.34
N LEU A 98 2.67 9.14 -5.71
CA LEU A 98 1.83 8.13 -6.36
C LEU A 98 1.04 8.71 -7.52
N SER A 99 0.47 9.91 -7.35
CA SER A 99 -0.26 10.60 -8.40
C SER A 99 0.62 10.89 -9.62
N ARG A 100 1.85 11.38 -9.42
CA ARG A 100 2.80 11.61 -10.53
C ARG A 100 3.18 10.32 -11.24
N GLN A 101 3.39 9.23 -10.50
CA GLN A 101 3.77 7.95 -11.11
C GLN A 101 2.61 7.36 -11.91
N GLN A 102 1.39 7.47 -11.39
CA GLN A 102 0.20 7.04 -12.12
C GLN A 102 0.02 7.83 -13.41
N GLU A 103 0.17 9.15 -13.37
CA GLU A 103 0.10 10.00 -14.57
C GLU A 103 1.17 9.62 -15.60
N SER A 104 2.43 9.46 -15.16
CA SER A 104 3.53 9.05 -16.04
C SER A 104 3.27 7.72 -16.74
N LEU A 105 2.76 6.72 -16.02
CA LEU A 105 2.44 5.42 -16.59
C LEU A 105 1.24 5.50 -17.54
N THR A 106 0.17 6.20 -17.16
CA THR A 106 -1.00 6.41 -18.02
C THR A 106 -0.61 7.09 -19.32
N ASN A 107 0.26 8.11 -19.27
CA ASN A 107 0.76 8.81 -20.46
C ASN A 107 1.58 7.90 -21.38
N SER A 108 2.16 6.82 -20.84
CA SER A 108 2.84 5.77 -21.62
C SER A 108 1.91 4.64 -22.09
N GLY A 109 0.60 4.71 -21.81
CA GLY A 109 -0.36 3.66 -22.13
C GLY A 109 -0.29 2.44 -21.20
N MET A 110 0.29 2.58 -20.01
CA MET A 110 0.45 1.52 -19.01
C MET A 110 -0.27 1.85 -17.69
N THR A 111 -0.44 0.84 -16.84
CA THR A 111 -0.89 1.00 -15.45
C THR A 111 0.19 0.51 -14.48
N THR A 112 0.13 0.95 -13.21
CA THR A 112 1.00 0.45 -12.14
C THR A 112 0.88 -1.06 -11.98
N SER A 113 -0.34 -1.60 -12.04
CA SER A 113 -0.60 -3.03 -11.93
C SER A 113 0.05 -3.84 -13.05
N VAL A 114 -0.07 -3.39 -14.31
CA VAL A 114 0.55 -4.06 -15.46
C VAL A 114 2.06 -3.94 -15.40
N PHE A 115 2.58 -2.74 -15.07
CA PHE A 115 4.02 -2.50 -14.98
C PHE A 115 4.67 -3.35 -13.88
N CYS A 116 4.00 -3.52 -12.73
CA CYS A 116 4.55 -4.24 -11.57
C CYS A 116 4.10 -5.71 -11.45
N ALA A 117 3.26 -6.24 -12.35
CA ALA A 117 2.77 -7.62 -12.31
C ALA A 117 3.87 -8.71 -12.32
N SER A 118 5.10 -8.36 -12.71
CA SER A 118 6.25 -9.27 -12.82
C SER A 118 7.43 -8.92 -11.90
N ALA A 119 7.32 -7.90 -11.06
CA ALA A 119 8.33 -7.61 -10.05
C ALA A 119 8.16 -8.66 -8.93
N LYS A 120 9.14 -9.56 -8.77
CA LYS A 120 9.11 -10.54 -7.68
C LYS A 120 9.07 -9.77 -6.37
N GLN A 121 7.96 -9.86 -5.65
CA GLN A 121 7.93 -9.46 -4.24
C GLN A 121 8.71 -10.55 -3.49
N THR A 122 9.98 -10.30 -3.21
CA THR A 122 10.76 -11.16 -2.32
C THR A 122 10.08 -11.16 -0.95
N LYS A 123 9.50 -12.32 -0.63
CA LYS A 123 8.94 -12.69 0.67
C LYS A 123 10.04 -12.86 1.70
#